data_AF-A0A838SRT3-F1
#
_entry.id   AF-A0A838SRT3-F1
#
_cell.length_a   1.000
_cell.length_b   1.000
_cell.length_c   1.000
_cell.angle_alpha   90.00
_cell.angle_beta   90.00
_cell.angle_gamma   90.00
#
_symmetry.space_group_name_H-M   'P 1'
#
loop_
_entity.id
_entity.type
_entity.pdbx_description
1 polymer ?
#
loop_
_entity_poly.entity_id
_entity_poly.type
_entity_poly.pdbx_seq_one_letter_code
_entity_poly.pdbx_strand_id
1 'polypeptide(L)'
;MTSDNLAGRLLVATPAMEGSIFDRTVVLMLEHEDDGSLGIVLNRPTAVDVREVLPPWAELTAQPGVVFQGGPVALDSALGVAVAPGSGGP
;
A
#
# COMPACT_ATOMS: atom_id res chain seq x y z
N MET A 1 26.46 10.55 -6.12
CA MET A 1 25.95 9.26 -5.64
C MET A 1 24.49 9.26 -6.01
N THR A 2 24.09 8.46 -6.99
CA THR A 2 22.68 8.39 -7.40
C THR A 2 21.98 7.63 -6.29
N SER A 3 21.23 8.31 -5.41
CA SER A 3 20.34 7.60 -4.49
C SER A 3 19.43 6.73 -5.34
N ASP A 4 19.48 5.41 -5.14
CA ASP A 4 18.55 4.49 -5.78
C ASP A 4 17.16 4.86 -5.27
N ASN A 5 16.41 5.62 -6.08
CA ASN A 5 15.06 5.99 -5.75
C ASN A 5 14.19 4.73 -5.84
N LEU A 6 13.83 4.19 -4.68
CA LEU A 6 12.98 3.01 -4.54
C LEU A 6 11.50 3.35 -4.57
N ALA A 7 11.10 4.63 -4.61
CA ALA A 7 9.70 5.01 -4.71
C ALA A 7 9.08 4.45 -6.01
N GLY A 8 7.85 3.95 -5.91
CA GLY A 8 7.15 3.27 -6.99
C GLY A 8 7.62 1.83 -7.24
N ARG A 9 8.62 1.31 -6.51
CA ARG A 9 9.02 -0.11 -6.57
C ARG A 9 8.14 -0.96 -5.65
N LEU A 10 8.02 -2.24 -6.03
CA LEU A 10 7.39 -3.26 -5.19
C LEU A 10 8.47 -4.09 -4.49
N LEU A 11 8.34 -4.25 -3.18
CA LEU A 11 9.10 -5.22 -2.40
C LEU A 11 8.23 -6.47 -2.22
N VAL A 12 8.73 -7.61 -2.69
CA VAL A 12 8.03 -8.89 -2.59
C VAL A 12 8.71 -9.73 -1.53
N ALA A 13 7.96 -10.14 -0.51
CA ALA A 13 8.48 -10.97 0.57
C ALA A 13 9.02 -12.30 0.04
N THR A 14 10.20 -12.69 0.52
CA THR A 14 10.78 -13.99 0.22
C THR A 14 10.30 -15.04 1.23
N PRO A 15 10.37 -16.35 0.93
CA PRO A 15 10.00 -17.40 1.88
C PRO A 15 10.76 -17.35 3.22
N ALA A 16 11.96 -16.75 3.26
CA ALA A 16 12.73 -16.58 4.48
C ALA A 16 12.06 -15.65 5.52
N MET A 17 11.01 -14.91 5.12
CA MET A 17 10.22 -14.03 5.98
C MET A 17 9.00 -14.72 6.62
N GLU A 18 8.87 -16.05 6.48
CA GLU A 18 7.78 -16.83 7.08
C GLU A 18 7.68 -16.57 8.59
N GLY A 19 6.45 -16.35 9.08
CA GLY A 19 6.18 -16.02 10.49
C GLY A 19 6.51 -14.58 10.91
N SER A 20 7.08 -13.75 10.03
CA SER A 20 7.26 -12.32 10.30
C SER A 20 5.99 -11.52 9.99
N ILE A 21 5.96 -10.26 10.42
CA ILE A 21 4.89 -9.32 10.03
C ILE A 21 4.83 -9.07 8.51
N PHE A 22 5.90 -9.36 7.76
CA PHE A 22 5.99 -9.22 6.31
C PHE A 22 5.76 -10.53 5.55
N ASP A 23 5.36 -11.61 6.24
CA ASP A 23 5.10 -12.90 5.61
C ASP A 23 4.11 -12.77 4.44
N ARG A 24 4.54 -13.27 3.27
CA ARG A 24 3.84 -13.23 1.98
C ARG A 24 3.31 -11.84 1.58
N THR A 25 3.94 -10.76 2.03
CA THR A 25 3.51 -9.39 1.67
C THR A 25 4.07 -8.93 0.32
N VAL A 26 3.30 -8.06 -0.33
CA VAL A 26 3.76 -7.19 -1.42
C VAL A 26 3.64 -5.76 -0.92
N VAL A 27 4.77 -5.07 -0.80
CA VAL A 27 4.84 -3.70 -0.29
C VAL A 27 5.11 -2.73 -1.45
N LEU A 28 4.29 -1.69 -1.60
CA LEU A 28 4.59 -0.55 -2.47
C LEU A 28 5.41 0.48 -1.69
N MET A 29 6.61 0.79 -2.19
CA MET A 29 7.43 1.87 -1.67
C MET A 29 6.88 3.21 -2.15
N LEU A 30 6.52 4.07 -1.21
CA LEU A 30 6.04 5.43 -1.46
C LEU A 30 7.19 6.42 -1.43
N GLU A 31 8.14 6.21 -0.51
CA GLU A 31 9.30 7.08 -0.30
C GLU A 31 10.46 6.26 0.29
N HIS A 32 11.69 6.63 -0.08
CA HIS A 32 12.91 6.05 0.47
C HIS A 32 14.00 7.12 0.49
N GLU A 33 14.38 7.53 1.70
CA GLU A 33 15.40 8.55 1.95
C GLU A 33 16.36 8.05 3.03
N ASP A 34 17.41 8.82 3.31
CA ASP A 34 18.44 8.41 4.29
C ASP A 34 17.91 8.30 5.74
N ASP A 35 16.82 9.00 6.05
CA ASP A 35 16.18 9.01 7.37
C ASP A 35 15.13 7.90 7.56
N GLY A 36 14.75 7.21 6.48
CA GLY A 36 13.77 6.15 6.57
C GLY A 36 13.09 5.80 5.25
N SER A 37 12.06 4.99 5.36
CA SER A 37 11.30 4.51 4.21
C SER A 37 9.85 4.38 4.56
N LEU A 38 9.00 4.81 3.64
CA LEU A 38 7.56 4.67 3.74
C LEU A 38 7.09 3.71 2.66
N GLY A 39 6.36 2.68 3.08
CA GLY A 39 5.70 1.76 2.16
C GLY A 39 4.43 1.20 2.77
N ILE A 40 3.57 0.64 1.90
CA ILE A 40 2.30 0.04 2.30
C ILE A 40 2.14 -1.37 1.73
N VAL A 41 1.53 -2.26 2.51
CA VAL A 41 1.17 -3.62 2.09
C VAL A 41 -0.07 -3.58 1.20
N LEU A 42 0.04 -4.12 -0.01
CA LEU A 42 -1.02 -4.11 -1.02
C LEU A 42 -1.93 -5.35 -1.00
N ASN A 43 -1.49 -6.45 -0.38
CA ASN A 43 -2.12 -7.77 -0.54
C ASN A 43 -2.65 -8.37 0.76
N ARG A 44 -3.04 -7.52 1.72
CA ARG A 44 -3.71 -7.93 2.96
C ARG A 44 -5.08 -7.28 3.09
N PRO A 45 -6.10 -7.79 2.37
CA PRO A 45 -7.47 -7.34 2.57
C PRO A 45 -7.95 -7.71 3.97
N THR A 46 -8.77 -6.84 4.56
CA THR A 46 -9.49 -7.12 5.80
C THR A 46 -10.94 -7.50 5.51
N ALA A 47 -11.71 -7.80 6.54
CA ALA A 47 -13.16 -8.02 6.42
C ALA A 47 -13.98 -6.72 6.49
N VAL A 48 -13.35 -5.56 6.70
CA VAL A 48 -14.03 -4.28 6.91
C VAL A 48 -14.34 -3.65 5.56
N ASP A 49 -15.61 -3.41 5.26
CA ASP A 49 -16.04 -2.74 4.03
C ASP A 49 -15.70 -1.25 4.08
N VAL A 50 -15.20 -0.68 2.98
CA VAL A 50 -14.84 0.74 2.94
C VAL A 50 -16.06 1.64 3.19
N ARG A 51 -17.28 1.21 2.85
CA ARG A 51 -18.51 1.95 3.14
C ARG A 51 -18.72 2.18 4.63
N GLU A 52 -18.24 1.29 5.49
CA GLU A 52 -18.44 1.38 6.94
C GLU A 52 -17.54 2.44 7.58
N VAL A 53 -16.34 2.66 7.02
CA VAL A 53 -15.32 3.55 7.58
C VAL A 53 -15.16 4.86 6.81
N LEU A 54 -15.29 4.82 5.48
CA LEU A 54 -15.11 5.94 4.57
C LEU A 54 -16.22 5.96 3.50
N PRO A 55 -17.50 6.18 3.89
CA PRO A 55 -18.63 6.12 2.96
C PRO A 55 -18.45 6.93 1.65
N PRO A 56 -17.90 8.16 1.67
CA PRO A 56 -17.72 8.93 0.42
C PRO A 56 -16.73 8.32 -0.57
N TRP A 57 -15.87 7.40 -0.12
CA TRP A 57 -14.83 6.78 -0.94
C TRP A 57 -15.27 5.44 -1.53
N ALA A 58 -16.33 4.85 -1.01
CA ALA A 58 -16.76 3.51 -1.37
C ALA A 58 -16.93 3.30 -2.87
N GLU A 59 -17.57 4.26 -3.55
CA GLU A 59 -17.80 4.22 -5.00
C GLU A 59 -16.53 4.42 -5.84
N LEU A 60 -15.44 4.88 -5.22
CA LEU A 60 -14.14 5.07 -5.87
C LEU A 60 -13.21 3.85 -5.72
N THR A 61 -13.59 2.88 -4.88
CA THR A 61 -12.71 1.75 -4.57
C THR A 61 -12.66 0.71 -5.69
N ALA A 62 -11.45 0.21 -5.95
CA ALA A 62 -11.29 -1.01 -6.73
C ALA A 62 -11.81 -2.22 -5.96
N GLN A 63 -12.17 -3.29 -6.66
CA GLN A 63 -12.58 -4.54 -6.00
C GLN A 63 -11.34 -5.31 -5.49
N PRO A 64 -11.41 -5.91 -4.28
CA PRO A 64 -12.53 -5.87 -3.33
C PRO A 64 -12.61 -4.51 -2.60
N GLY A 65 -13.83 -3.97 -2.46
CA GLY A 65 -14.11 -2.69 -1.79
C GLY A 65 -13.97 -2.73 -0.25
N VAL A 66 -12.90 -3.34 0.25
CA VAL A 66 -12.58 -3.50 1.67
C VAL A 66 -11.33 -2.71 2.04
N VAL A 67 -11.18 -2.42 3.33
CA VAL A 67 -9.95 -1.83 3.86
C VAL A 67 -8.82 -2.86 3.78
N PHE A 68 -7.64 -2.42 3.40
CA PHE A 68 -6.43 -3.23 3.42
C PHE A 68 -5.59 -2.86 4.64
N GLN A 69 -5.00 -3.84 5.30
CA GLN A 69 -4.04 -3.58 6.36
C GLN A 69 -2.72 -3.15 5.73
N GLY A 70 -2.50 -1.83 5.64
CA GLY A 70 -1.35 -1.22 4.97
C GLY A 70 0.00 -1.41 5.67
N GLY A 71 0.02 -1.82 6.94
CA GLY A 71 1.25 -2.04 7.69
C GLY A 71 0.99 -2.20 9.19
N PRO A 72 2.04 -2.32 10.01
CA PRO A 72 1.92 -2.43 11.47
C PRO A 72 1.79 -1.08 12.19
N VAL A 73 1.97 0.05 11.49
CA VAL A 73 2.04 1.40 12.06
C VAL A 73 0.90 2.28 11.55
N ALA A 74 0.62 3.37 12.28
CA ALA A 74 -0.40 4.38 11.93
C ALA A 74 -1.79 3.76 11.60
N LEU A 75 -2.23 2.82 12.44
CA LEU A 75 -3.46 2.03 12.24
C LEU A 75 -4.76 2.85 12.38
N ASP A 76 -4.66 4.09 12.81
CA ASP A 76 -5.75 5.06 12.95
C ASP A 76 -5.85 6.02 11.76
N SER A 77 -5.00 5.86 10.76
CA SER A 77 -4.91 6.70 9.57
C SER A 77 -5.23 5.90 8.30
N ALA A 78 -5.88 6.53 7.34
CA ALA A 78 -6.19 5.93 6.04
C ALA A 78 -5.33 6.55 4.93
N LEU A 79 -4.81 5.71 4.04
CA LEU A 79 -4.09 6.12 2.84
C LEU A 79 -4.81 5.56 1.60
N GLY A 80 -5.09 6.44 0.63
CA GLY A 80 -5.61 6.05 -0.67
C GLY A 80 -4.50 5.84 -1.69
N VAL A 81 -4.48 4.68 -2.34
CA VAL A 81 -3.67 4.47 -3.55
C VAL A 81 -4.59 4.34 -4.74
N ALA A 82 -4.40 5.21 -5.71
CA ALA A 82 -5.17 5.25 -6.93
C ALA A 82 -4.23 5.30 -8.13
N VAL A 83 -4.67 4.71 -9.23
CA VAL A 83 -4.05 4.96 -10.53
C VAL A 83 -4.66 6.26 -11.03
N ALA A 84 -3.84 7.31 -11.14
CA ALA A 84 -4.27 8.50 -11.86
C ALA A 84 -4.55 8.08 -13.32
N PRO A 85 -5.72 8.41 -13.90
CA PRO A 85 -5.89 8.27 -15.33
C PRO A 85 -4.72 9.01 -15.97
N GLY A 86 -3.88 8.29 -16.72
CA GLY A 86 -2.71 8.90 -17.32
C GLY A 86 -3.16 10.16 -18.03
N SER A 87 -2.43 11.27 -17.86
CA SER A 87 -2.50 12.31 -18.87
C SER A 87 -2.14 11.60 -20.17
N GLY A 88 -3.14 11.29 -20.99
CA GLY A 88 -2.91 10.79 -22.34
C GLY A 88 -2.09 11.85 -23.04
N GLY A 89 -0.77 11.69 -23.03
CA GLY A 89 0.09 12.34 -24.00
C GLY A 89 -0.23 11.72 -25.36
N PRO A 90 -0.15 12.51 -26.44
CA PRO A 90 -0.40 12.02 -27.80
C PRO A 90 0.50 10.84 -28.18
#